data_AF-A0A2E9J2T1-F1
#
_entry.id   AF-A0A2E9J2T1-F1
#
_cell.length_a   1.000
_cell.length_b   1.000
_cell.length_c   1.000
_cell.angle_alpha   90.00
_cell.angle_beta   90.00
_cell.angle_gamma   90.00
#
_symmetry.space_group_name_H-M   'P 1'
#
loop_
_entity.id
_entity.type
_entity.pdbx_description
1 polymer ?
#
loop_
_entity_poly.entity_id
_entity_poly.type
_entity_poly.pdbx_seq_one_letter_code
_entity_poly.pdbx_strand_id
1 'polypeptide(L)' 'MTTQDNDDLRIDLSLNPAGLRLLLEAVSYRLERWPGGEPEEQKDLQNMQTLLQAAILEANFGFTGER' A
#
# COMPACT_ATOMS: atom_id res chain seq x y z
N MET A 1 7.45 10.99 -32.25
CA MET A 1 6.28 11.15 -31.36
C MET A 1 6.66 10.45 -30.07
N THR A 2 7.05 11.23 -29.06
CA THR A 2 7.55 10.72 -27.78
C THR A 2 6.42 10.07 -27.01
N THR A 3 6.45 8.75 -26.87
CA THR A 3 5.59 8.01 -25.94
C THR A 3 5.90 8.50 -24.54
N GLN A 4 4.89 9.09 -23.93
CA GLN A 4 4.83 9.60 -22.57
C GLN A 4 5.40 8.54 -21.61
N ASP A 5 6.56 8.85 -21.03
CA ASP A 5 7.10 8.17 -19.88
C ASP A 5 6.07 8.38 -18.76
N ASN A 6 5.28 7.35 -18.46
CA ASN A 6 4.52 7.34 -17.21
C ASN A 6 5.58 7.22 -16.12
N ASP A 7 6.00 8.38 -15.62
CA ASP A 7 6.92 8.56 -14.51
C ASP A 7 6.33 7.79 -13.30
N ASP A 8 6.69 6.52 -13.17
CA ASP A 8 6.30 5.65 -12.07
C ASP A 8 7.01 6.21 -10.83
N LEU A 9 6.33 7.16 -10.16
CA LEU A 9 6.89 7.91 -9.05
C LEU A 9 7.15 6.97 -7.88
N ARG A 10 8.37 6.44 -7.84
CA ARG A 10 8.83 5.57 -6.76
C ARG A 10 9.25 6.44 -5.57
N ILE A 11 8.51 6.32 -4.47
CA ILE A 11 8.83 6.96 -3.20
C ILE A 11 9.21 5.89 -2.19
N ASP A 12 10.44 5.92 -1.70
CA ASP A 12 10.88 5.05 -0.60
C ASP A 12 10.50 5.70 0.74
N LEU A 13 9.70 4.97 1.54
CA LEU A 13 9.23 5.42 2.85
C LEU A 13 9.76 4.49 3.94
N SER A 14 10.31 5.07 5.01
CA SER A 14 10.71 4.33 6.21
C SER A 14 9.63 4.47 7.28
N LEU A 15 8.96 3.36 7.61
CA LEU A 15 7.90 3.30 8.61
C LEU A 15 8.26 2.25 9.67
N ASN A 16 7.90 2.52 10.92
CA ASN A 16 7.93 1.48 11.95
C ASN A 16 6.71 0.54 11.79
N PRO A 17 6.73 -0.67 12.38
CA PRO A 17 5.64 -1.63 12.24
C PRO A 17 4.27 -1.09 12.70
N ALA A 18 4.25 -0.19 13.68
CA ALA A 18 3.01 0.44 14.16
C ALA A 18 2.42 1.41 13.12
N GLY A 19 3.26 2.23 12.49
CA GLY A 19 2.85 3.16 11.43
C GLY A 19 2.31 2.43 10.21
N LEU A 20 2.93 1.30 9.86
CA LEU A 20 2.46 0.46 8.76
C LEU A 20 1.07 -0.13 9.03
N ARG A 21 0.82 -0.60 10.27
CA ARG A 21 -0.51 -1.06 10.71
C ARG A 21 -1.55 0.06 10.68
N LEU A 22 -1.20 1.26 11.14
CA LEU A 22 -2.10 2.42 11.11
C LEU A 22 -2.51 2.78 9.67
N LEU A 23 -1.58 2.73 8.72
CA LEU A 23 -1.92 2.96 7.31
C LEU A 23 -2.85 1.88 6.76
N LEU A 24 -2.59 0.61 7.07
CA LEU A 24 -3.46 -0.48 6.65
C LEU A 24 -4.88 -0.32 7.22
N GLU A 25 -5.00 0.04 8.49
CA GLU A 25 -6.29 0.31 9.14
C GLU A 25 -7.03 1.47 8.46
N ALA A 26 -6.33 2.57 8.14
CA ALA A 26 -6.94 3.72 7.49
C ALA A 26 -7.46 3.38 6.08
N VAL A 27 -6.67 2.66 5.27
CA VAL A 27 -7.07 2.23 3.93
C VAL A 27 -8.25 1.26 4.01
N SER A 28 -8.20 0.29 4.94
CA SER A 28 -9.28 -0.69 5.13
C SER A 28 -10.57 0.00 5.55
N TYR A 29 -10.50 0.94 6.50
CA TYR A 29 -11.65 1.73 6.93
C TYR A 29 -12.27 2.53 5.78
N ARG A 30 -11.43 3.13 4.90
CA ARG A 30 -11.91 3.87 3.72
C ARG A 30 -12.62 2.96 2.72
N LEU A 31 -12.10 1.74 2.50
CA LEU A 31 -12.72 0.73 1.62
C LEU A 31 -14.05 0.21 2.20
N GLU A 32 -14.09 -0.11 3.49
CA GLU A 32 -15.30 -0.59 4.16
C GLU A 32 -16.44 0.44 4.13
N ARG A 33 -16.08 1.73 4.21
CA ARG A 33 -17.03 2.85 4.19
C ARG A 33 -17.06 3.55 2.84
N TRP A 34 -16.73 2.83 1.77
CA TRP A 34 -16.68 3.41 0.43
C TRP A 34 -18.06 4.00 0.05
N PRO A 35 -18.17 5.33 -0.14
CA PRO A 35 -19.45 5.98 -0.39
C PRO A 35 -19.91 5.85 -1.85
N GLY A 36 -19.18 5.09 -2.68
CA GLY A 36 -19.22 5.22 -4.12
C GLY A 36 -18.31 6.35 -4.61
N GLY A 37 -18.03 6.38 -5.90
CA GLY A 37 -17.10 7.33 -6.52
C GLY A 37 -16.42 6.72 -7.73
N GLU A 38 -15.23 7.24 -8.04
CA GLU A 38 -14.42 6.74 -9.15
C GLU A 38 -13.99 5.28 -8.92
N PRO A 39 -14.27 4.35 -9.84
CA PRO A 39 -13.85 2.96 -9.71
C PRO A 39 -12.33 2.80 -9.60
N GLU A 40 -11.58 3.72 -10.21
CA GLU A 40 -10.11 3.74 -10.15
C GLU A 40 -9.62 4.03 -8.73
N GLU A 41 -10.22 4.99 -8.01
CA GLU A 41 -9.86 5.27 -6.61
C GLU A 41 -10.11 4.04 -5.71
N GLN A 42 -11.23 3.33 -5.93
CA GLN A 42 -11.50 2.09 -5.19
C GLN A 42 -10.46 1.00 -5.47
N LYS A 43 -10.06 0.85 -6.74
CA LYS A 43 -9.01 -0.09 -7.15
C LYS A 43 -7.65 0.28 -6.55
N ASP A 44 -7.31 1.56 -6.53
CA ASP A 44 -6.06 2.03 -5.94
C ASP A 44 -6.01 1.79 -4.43
N LEU A 45 -7.13 1.98 -3.74
CA LEU A 45 -7.26 1.64 -2.32
C LEU A 45 -7.07 0.13 -2.08
N GLN A 46 -7.65 -0.74 -2.92
CA GLN A 46 -7.46 -2.19 -2.82
C GLN A 46 -6.00 -2.60 -3.09
N ASN A 47 -5.34 -1.96 -4.06
CA ASN A 47 -3.93 -2.16 -4.35
C ASN A 47 -3.05 -1.74 -3.15
N MET A 48 -3.31 -0.56 -2.58
CA MET A 48 -2.63 -0.07 -1.38
C MET A 48 -2.82 -1.02 -0.19
N GLN A 49 -4.04 -1.51 0.04
CA GLN A 49 -4.32 -2.48 1.09
C GLN A 49 -3.46 -3.75 0.94
N THR A 50 -3.38 -4.28 -0.28
CA THR A 50 -2.58 -5.48 -0.59
C THR A 50 -1.08 -5.23 -0.35
N LEU A 51 -0.55 -4.10 -0.80
CA LEU A 51 0.86 -3.74 -0.60
C LEU A 51 1.20 -3.57 0.88
N LEU A 52 0.35 -2.90 1.65
CA LEU A 52 0.54 -2.70 3.08
C LEU A 52 0.48 -4.03 3.84
N GLN A 53 -0.43 -4.94 3.47
CA GLN A 53 -0.48 -6.29 4.05
C GLN A 53 0.81 -7.06 3.77
N ALA A 54 1.30 -7.03 2.52
CA ALA A 54 2.56 -7.67 2.15
C ALA A 54 3.74 -7.10 2.95
N ALA A 55 3.84 -5.78 3.06
CA ALA A 55 4.88 -5.12 3.83
C ALA A 55 4.80 -5.47 5.34
N ILE A 56 3.60 -5.65 5.91
CA ILE A 56 3.45 -6.09 7.31
C ILE A 56 3.93 -7.53 7.48
N LEU A 57 3.61 -8.41 6.53
CA LEU A 57 4.11 -9.79 6.55
C LEU A 57 5.64 -9.81 6.44
N GLU A 58 6.22 -9.02 5.53
CA GLU A 58 7.66 -8.89 5.40
C GLU A 58 8.30 -8.28 6.66
N ALA A 59 7.68 -7.28 7.30
CA ALA A 59 8.20 -6.73 8.55
C ALA A 59 8.15 -7.73 9.71
N ASN A 60 7.15 -8.61 9.75
CA ASN A 60 6.99 -9.60 10.82
C ASN A 60 7.77 -10.91 10.58
N PHE A 61 7.96 -11.31 9.32
CA PHE A 61 8.52 -12.60 8.93
C PHE A 61 9.79 -12.49 8.07
N GLY A 62 10.07 -11.33 7.49
CA GLY A 62 11.23 -11.08 6.60
C GLY A 62 12.56 -11.04 7.32
N PHE A 63 12.60 -11.16 8.65
CA PHE A 63 13.81 -11.51 9.41
C PHE A 63 13.95 -13.05 9.56
N THR A 64 13.72 -13.80 8.49
CA THR A 64 14.23 -15.19 8.36
C THR A 64 15.35 -15.19 7.31
N GLY A 65 16.43 -14.51 7.65
CA GLY A 65 17.63 -14.36 6.82
C GLY A 65 18.88 -14.35 7.69
N GLU A 66 18.94 -15.15 8.75
CA GLU A 66 20.23 -15.52 9.34
C GLU A 66 20.92 -16.48 8.36
N ARG A 67 21.97 -15.97 7.72
CA ARG A 67 22.93 -16.73 6.91
C ARG A 67 23.93 -17.44 7.82
#